data_AF-A0A1I4SBT8-F1
#
_entry.id   AF-A0A1I4SBT8-F1
#
_cell.length_a   1.000
_cell.length_b   1.000
_cell.length_c   1.000
_cell.angle_alpha   90.00
_cell.angle_beta   90.00
_cell.angle_gamma   90.00
#
_symmetry.space_group_name_H-M   'P 1'
#
loop_
_entity.id
_entity.type
_entity.pdbx_description
1 polymer ?
#
loop_
_entity_poly.entity_id
_entity_poly.type
_entity_poly.pdbx_seq_one_letter_code
_entity_poly.pdbx_strand_id
1 'polypeptide(L)'
;MKRPLLLLLLTLLSACDFSGPSFATEKEKHTAMHAAVFDKQVIAGMSRYNDLRDFLLRYADTIVAYRNARNYVIETDGKTMDTVLQSSECYTFFQGNPNYDIANVPDFLKLKLDSLYHDLGEGNVLSFGICESKQLYIQVKNEKAGDGLYISHELLWNYTMGRDYKYDNNRDSLIGDNCIYRLGLREEHGH
;
A
#
# COMPACT_ATOMS: atom_id res chain seq x y z
N MET A 1 -7.65 -30.58 62.98
CA MET A 1 -7.15 -30.91 61.62
C MET A 1 -7.62 -29.81 60.66
N LYS A 2 -6.69 -29.24 59.90
CA LYS A 2 -6.81 -27.99 59.16
C LYS A 2 -7.00 -28.27 57.65
N ARG A 3 -7.99 -27.60 57.05
CA ARG A 3 -8.22 -27.32 55.60
C ARG A 3 -8.60 -28.53 54.71
N PRO A 4 -9.53 -28.36 53.75
CA PRO A 4 -9.21 -27.60 52.54
C PRO A 4 -10.18 -26.45 52.27
N LEU A 5 -9.64 -25.25 52.49
CA LEU A 5 -10.03 -24.02 51.82
C LEU A 5 -9.50 -24.11 50.37
N LEU A 6 -10.06 -25.01 49.55
CA LEU A 6 -9.53 -25.34 48.21
C LEU A 6 -10.60 -25.32 47.11
N LEU A 7 -11.78 -24.72 47.38
CA LEU A 7 -12.83 -24.57 46.37
C LEU A 7 -13.09 -23.13 45.94
N LEU A 8 -12.37 -22.16 46.53
CA LEU A 8 -12.55 -20.73 46.24
C LEU A 8 -11.37 -20.10 45.50
N LEU A 9 -10.51 -20.93 44.88
CA LEU A 9 -9.37 -20.48 44.07
C LEU A 9 -9.48 -20.83 42.58
N LEU A 10 -10.60 -21.39 42.13
CA LEU A 10 -10.82 -21.79 40.73
C LEU A 10 -11.72 -20.84 39.92
N THR A 11 -12.29 -19.81 40.55
CA THR A 11 -13.16 -18.82 39.89
C THR A 11 -12.44 -17.50 39.54
N LEU A 12 -11.13 -17.42 39.76
CA LEU A 12 -10.31 -16.23 39.46
C LEU A 12 -9.43 -16.35 38.21
N LEU A 13 -9.52 -17.46 37.46
CA LEU A 13 -8.79 -17.66 36.20
C LEU A 13 -9.60 -17.31 34.94
N SER A 14 -10.85 -16.85 35.07
CA SER A 14 -11.68 -16.41 33.92
C SER A 14 -11.60 -14.91 33.63
N ALA A 15 -10.65 -14.20 34.24
CA ALA A 15 -10.43 -12.77 34.02
C ALA A 15 -9.03 -12.53 33.46
N CYS A 16 -8.83 -12.99 32.23
CA CYS A 16 -7.88 -12.43 31.26
C CYS A 16 -8.16 -13.16 29.93
N ASP A 17 -9.31 -12.89 29.32
CA ASP A 17 -9.39 -12.93 27.86
C ASP A 17 -8.44 -11.83 27.38
N PHE A 18 -7.17 -12.21 27.23
CA PHE A 18 -6.18 -11.44 26.50
C PHE A 18 -6.53 -11.57 25.01
N SER A 19 -7.73 -11.14 24.64
CA SER A 19 -8.12 -10.94 23.25
C SER A 19 -7.41 -9.67 22.78
N GLY A 20 -6.10 -9.78 22.60
CA GLY A 20 -5.44 -8.97 21.57
C GLY A 20 -6.16 -9.19 20.24
N PRO A 21 -5.99 -8.30 19.25
CA PRO A 21 -6.62 -8.47 17.95
C PRO A 21 -6.34 -9.89 17.44
N SER A 22 -7.39 -10.70 17.28
CA SER A 22 -7.23 -12.07 16.81
C SER A 22 -6.84 -12.01 15.35
N PHE A 23 -5.72 -12.63 15.00
CA PHE A 23 -5.32 -12.76 13.60
C PHE A 23 -6.40 -13.45 12.79
N ALA A 24 -6.65 -12.95 11.58
CA ALA A 24 -7.53 -13.61 10.64
C ALA A 24 -6.99 -15.02 10.32
N THR A 25 -7.88 -16.00 10.38
CA THR A 25 -7.57 -17.38 10.01
C THR A 25 -7.26 -17.48 8.51
N GLU A 26 -6.47 -18.47 8.11
CA GLU A 26 -6.21 -18.76 6.68
C GLU A 26 -7.49 -18.97 5.88
N LYS A 27 -8.54 -19.51 6.52
CA LYS A 27 -9.86 -19.67 5.90
C LYS A 27 -10.49 -18.30 5.60
N GLU A 28 -10.46 -17.37 6.54
CA GLU A 28 -10.97 -16.01 6.34
C GLU A 28 -10.18 -15.27 5.25
N LYS A 29 -8.84 -15.37 5.27
CA LYS A 29 -7.97 -14.82 4.22
C LYS A 29 -8.31 -15.36 2.83
N HIS A 30 -8.47 -16.68 2.70
CA HIS A 30 -8.86 -17.31 1.45
C HIS A 30 -10.26 -16.91 0.99
N THR A 31 -11.24 -16.85 1.91
CA THR A 31 -12.61 -16.40 1.61
C THR A 31 -12.63 -14.96 1.14
N ALA A 32 -11.91 -14.06 1.80
CA ALA A 32 -11.78 -12.66 1.40
C ALA A 32 -11.22 -12.52 -0.02
N MET A 33 -10.09 -13.19 -0.31
CA MET A 33 -9.45 -13.12 -1.63
C MET A 33 -10.30 -13.76 -2.75
N HIS A 34 -11.08 -14.80 -2.44
CA HIS A 34 -11.99 -15.40 -3.42
C HIS A 34 -13.22 -14.52 -3.70
N ALA A 35 -13.69 -13.77 -2.69
CA ALA A 35 -14.78 -12.81 -2.85
C ALA A 35 -14.35 -11.54 -3.61
N ALA A 36 -13.06 -11.20 -3.55
CA ALA A 36 -12.48 -10.06 -4.26
C ALA A 36 -12.68 -10.14 -5.77
N VAL A 37 -13.06 -9.02 -6.39
CA VAL A 37 -13.28 -8.92 -7.84
C VAL A 37 -12.49 -7.76 -8.43
N PHE A 38 -12.01 -7.94 -9.65
CA PHE A 38 -11.36 -6.84 -10.39
C PHE A 38 -12.37 -5.73 -10.69
N ASP A 39 -11.98 -4.50 -10.41
CA ASP A 39 -12.85 -3.34 -10.61
C ASP A 39 -13.02 -3.05 -12.11
N LYS A 40 -14.25 -3.20 -12.60
CA LYS A 40 -14.60 -2.99 -14.01
C LYS A 40 -14.44 -1.55 -14.45
N GLN A 41 -14.62 -0.57 -13.55
CA GLN A 41 -14.47 0.85 -13.89
C GLN A 41 -13.00 1.19 -14.10
N VAL A 42 -12.11 0.60 -13.31
CA VAL A 42 -10.65 0.71 -13.51
C VAL A 42 -10.27 0.11 -14.87
N ILE A 43 -10.74 -1.11 -15.16
CA ILE A 43 -10.46 -1.78 -16.45
C ILE A 43 -10.99 -0.95 -17.64
N ALA A 44 -12.21 -0.43 -17.55
CA ALA A 44 -12.79 0.40 -18.60
C ALA A 44 -12.06 1.75 -18.75
N GLY A 45 -11.45 2.26 -17.68
CA GLY A 45 -10.73 3.52 -17.63
C GLY A 45 -9.23 3.43 -17.96
N MET A 46 -8.72 2.29 -18.41
CA MET A 46 -7.28 2.03 -18.55
C MET A 46 -6.52 3.05 -19.41
N SER A 47 -7.15 3.65 -20.42
CA SER A 47 -6.51 4.67 -21.24
C SER A 47 -6.01 5.87 -20.41
N ARG A 48 -6.77 6.31 -19.40
CA ARG A 48 -6.36 7.42 -18.52
C ARG A 48 -5.21 7.03 -17.61
N TYR A 49 -5.17 5.78 -17.16
CA TYR A 49 -4.04 5.26 -16.39
C TYR A 49 -2.78 5.12 -17.27
N ASN A 50 -2.93 4.82 -18.55
CA ASN A 50 -1.81 4.82 -19.50
C ASN A 50 -1.20 6.21 -19.68
N ASP A 51 -2.02 7.28 -19.73
CA ASP A 51 -1.50 8.65 -19.81
C ASP A 51 -0.66 9.00 -18.57
N LEU A 52 -1.13 8.61 -17.38
CA LEU A 52 -0.38 8.77 -16.14
C LEU A 52 0.90 7.92 -16.13
N ARG A 53 0.82 6.65 -16.55
CA ARG A 53 1.97 5.76 -16.71
C ARG A 53 3.01 6.40 -17.62
N ASP A 54 2.64 6.86 -18.80
CA ASP A 54 3.57 7.40 -19.79
C ASP A 54 4.26 8.66 -19.28
N PHE A 55 3.52 9.51 -18.55
CA PHE A 55 4.10 10.66 -17.86
C PHE A 55 5.13 10.24 -16.80
N LEU A 56 4.75 9.33 -15.90
CA LEU A 56 5.60 8.87 -14.80
C LEU A 56 6.85 8.16 -15.32
N LEU A 57 6.72 7.25 -16.28
CA LEU A 57 7.84 6.51 -16.86
C LEU A 57 8.79 7.42 -17.63
N ARG A 58 8.26 8.42 -18.35
CA ARG A 58 9.07 9.43 -19.05
C ARG A 58 9.99 10.19 -18.11
N TYR A 59 9.51 10.50 -16.90
CA TYR A 59 10.26 11.28 -15.91
C TYR A 59 10.81 10.47 -14.74
N ALA A 60 10.79 9.14 -14.81
CA ALA A 60 11.14 8.28 -13.68
C ALA A 60 12.51 8.64 -13.08
N ASP A 61 13.53 8.80 -13.92
CA ASP A 61 14.90 9.07 -13.47
C ASP A 61 14.99 10.45 -12.82
N THR A 62 14.25 11.43 -13.36
CA THR A 62 14.18 12.77 -12.78
C THR A 62 13.46 12.75 -11.43
N ILE A 63 12.35 12.02 -11.31
CA ILE A 63 11.58 11.90 -10.07
C ILE A 63 12.41 11.20 -8.99
N VAL A 64 13.07 10.08 -9.33
CA VAL A 64 13.91 9.33 -8.41
C VAL A 64 15.15 10.15 -8.01
N ALA A 65 15.84 10.79 -8.96
CA ALA A 65 16.99 11.63 -8.66
C ALA A 65 16.61 12.85 -7.80
N TYR A 66 15.47 13.49 -8.08
CA TYR A 66 14.94 14.57 -7.25
C TYR A 66 14.69 14.11 -5.82
N ARG A 67 14.19 12.88 -5.64
CA ARG A 67 13.96 12.31 -4.32
C ARG A 67 15.27 11.96 -3.60
N ASN A 68 16.22 11.35 -4.30
CA ASN A 68 17.55 11.04 -3.77
C ASN A 68 18.33 12.30 -3.35
N ALA A 69 18.15 13.41 -4.07
CA ALA A 69 18.78 14.69 -3.73
C ALA A 69 18.15 15.39 -2.50
N ARG A 70 16.97 14.92 -2.05
CA ARG A 70 16.30 15.46 -0.86
C ARG A 70 16.72 14.68 0.38
N ASN A 71 17.34 15.40 1.30
CA ASN A 71 17.49 14.96 2.68
C ASN A 71 16.12 14.87 3.36
N TYR A 72 15.86 13.85 4.18
CA TYR A 72 14.72 13.86 5.11
C TYR A 72 15.22 14.06 6.53
N VAL A 73 14.43 14.85 7.24
CA VAL A 73 14.63 15.14 8.65
C VAL A 73 13.90 14.08 9.45
N ILE A 74 14.62 13.31 10.24
CA ILE A 74 14.01 12.42 11.23
C ILE A 74 13.71 13.27 12.45
N GLU A 75 12.42 13.45 12.75
CA GLU A 75 11.97 14.08 13.99
C GLU A 75 11.53 13.01 14.98
N THR A 76 12.05 13.07 16.20
CA THR A 76 11.60 12.24 17.33
C THR A 76 11.36 13.18 18.51
N ASP A 77 10.16 13.12 19.10
CA ASP A 77 9.73 13.98 20.21
C ASP A 77 9.92 15.49 19.95
N GLY A 78 9.64 15.92 18.71
CA GLY A 78 9.74 17.33 18.29
C GLY A 78 11.18 17.86 18.18
N LYS A 79 12.18 16.97 18.19
CA LYS A 79 13.58 17.31 17.91
C LYS A 79 14.04 16.65 16.62
N THR A 80 14.68 17.45 15.76
CA THR A 80 15.44 16.95 14.62
C THR A 80 16.62 16.13 15.12
N MET A 81 16.58 14.83 14.88
CA MET A 81 17.61 13.88 15.32
C MET A 81 18.70 13.71 14.26
N ASP A 82 18.29 13.59 12.99
CA ASP A 82 19.25 13.39 11.89
C ASP A 82 18.71 13.86 10.54
N THR A 83 19.66 14.21 9.67
CA THR A 83 19.41 14.46 8.25
C THR A 83 19.97 13.27 7.47
N VAL A 84 19.10 12.35 7.02
CA VAL A 84 19.54 11.12 6.37
C VAL A 84 19.36 11.23 4.86
N LEU A 85 20.39 10.84 4.10
CA LEU A 85 20.31 10.51 2.69
C LEU A 85 19.83 9.06 2.57
N GLN A 86 18.59 8.84 2.14
CA GLN A 86 18.08 7.53 1.76
C GLN A 86 18.23 7.50 0.25
N SER A 87 19.28 6.85 -0.24
CA SER A 87 19.32 6.48 -1.65
C SER A 87 18.48 5.22 -1.80
N SER A 88 17.49 5.25 -2.67
CA SER A 88 16.69 4.08 -3.03
C SER A 88 16.48 4.06 -4.53
N GLU A 89 16.56 2.87 -5.12
CA GLU A 89 16.28 2.65 -6.54
C GLU A 89 14.77 2.71 -6.84
N CYS A 90 13.93 2.66 -5.79
CA CYS A 90 12.48 2.66 -5.87
C CYS A 90 11.88 3.55 -4.77
N TYR A 91 10.86 4.34 -5.13
CA TYR A 91 10.10 5.14 -4.18
C TYR A 91 8.62 4.90 -4.32
N THR A 92 7.92 4.90 -3.19
CA THR A 92 6.46 4.97 -3.13
C THR A 92 6.04 6.37 -2.68
N PHE A 93 5.06 6.92 -3.38
CA PHE A 93 4.43 8.20 -3.13
C PHE A 93 2.96 7.97 -2.81
N PHE A 94 2.44 8.55 -1.74
CA PHE A 94 1.07 8.38 -1.26
C PHE A 94 0.53 9.66 -0.65
N GLN A 95 -0.78 9.86 -0.74
CA GLN A 95 -1.43 11.03 -0.15
C GLN A 95 -1.36 10.99 1.38
N GLY A 96 -1.16 12.15 2.01
CA GLY A 96 -1.27 12.31 3.47
C GLY A 96 0.03 12.14 4.27
N ASN A 97 1.17 11.95 3.61
CA ASN A 97 2.48 11.98 4.26
C ASN A 97 3.40 13.01 3.57
N PRO A 98 3.80 14.11 4.23
CA PRO A 98 4.57 15.17 3.58
C PRO A 98 5.95 14.72 3.08
N ASN A 99 6.52 13.65 3.66
CA ASN A 99 7.78 13.10 3.19
C ASN A 99 7.61 12.27 1.91
N TYR A 100 6.47 11.60 1.74
CA TYR A 100 6.18 10.71 0.62
C TYR A 100 4.99 11.19 -0.20
N ASP A 101 4.72 12.49 -0.16
CA ASP A 101 3.51 13.05 -0.75
C ASP A 101 3.46 12.78 -2.25
N ILE A 102 2.27 12.50 -2.76
CA ILE A 102 2.04 12.20 -4.17
C ILE A 102 2.46 13.34 -5.11
N ALA A 103 2.50 14.58 -4.61
CA ALA A 103 2.97 15.76 -5.32
C ALA A 103 4.46 16.07 -5.09
N ASN A 104 5.22 15.20 -4.40
CA ASN A 104 6.63 15.37 -4.11
C ASN A 104 7.54 15.06 -5.32
N VAL A 105 7.23 15.70 -6.44
CA VAL A 105 7.95 15.66 -7.72
C VAL A 105 8.56 17.04 -8.01
N PRO A 106 9.53 17.16 -8.93
CA PRO A 106 10.03 18.45 -9.40
C PRO A 106 8.91 19.44 -9.77
N ASP A 107 9.06 20.72 -9.44
CA ASP A 107 8.00 21.73 -9.58
C ASP A 107 7.45 21.83 -11.01
N PHE A 108 8.31 21.69 -12.02
CA PHE A 108 7.91 21.74 -13.43
C PHE A 108 7.02 20.56 -13.87
N LEU A 109 6.95 19.48 -13.07
CA LEU A 109 6.10 18.32 -13.32
C LEU A 109 4.74 18.42 -12.63
N LYS A 110 4.62 19.23 -11.56
CA LYS A 110 3.43 19.28 -10.70
C LYS A 110 2.15 19.60 -11.46
N LEU A 111 2.15 20.65 -12.28
CA LEU A 111 0.95 21.06 -13.04
C LEU A 111 0.41 19.95 -13.95
N LYS A 112 1.30 19.21 -14.61
CA LYS A 112 0.87 18.11 -15.48
C LYS A 112 0.39 16.91 -14.66
N LEU A 113 1.05 16.61 -13.55
CA LEU A 113 0.65 15.54 -12.64
C LEU A 113 -0.74 15.83 -12.02
N ASP A 114 -0.97 17.05 -11.56
CA ASP A 114 -2.25 17.49 -11.00
C ASP A 114 -3.39 17.38 -12.03
N SER A 115 -3.13 17.78 -13.28
CA SER A 115 -4.07 17.59 -14.39
C SER A 115 -4.40 16.12 -14.61
N LEU A 116 -3.40 15.23 -14.59
CA LEU A 116 -3.62 13.78 -14.78
C LEU A 116 -4.44 13.17 -13.64
N TYR A 117 -4.20 13.58 -12.39
CA TYR A 117 -5.03 13.16 -11.25
C TYR A 117 -6.45 13.70 -11.33
N HIS A 118 -6.62 14.95 -11.80
CA HIS A 118 -7.95 15.50 -12.02
C HIS A 118 -8.73 14.72 -13.09
N ASP A 119 -8.10 14.36 -14.21
CA ASP A 119 -8.72 13.60 -15.31
C ASP A 119 -9.11 12.16 -14.90
N LEU A 120 -8.33 11.58 -13.98
CA LEU A 120 -8.64 10.29 -13.37
C LEU A 120 -9.82 10.39 -12.40
N GLY A 121 -9.95 11.51 -11.69
CA GLY A 121 -10.96 11.76 -10.67
C GLY A 121 -10.47 11.45 -9.25
N GLU A 122 -11.06 12.12 -8.27
CA GLU A 122 -10.68 12.01 -6.86
C GLU A 122 -10.80 10.57 -6.35
N GLY A 123 -9.80 10.11 -5.59
CA GLY A 123 -9.77 8.77 -4.98
C GLY A 123 -9.39 7.62 -5.93
N ASN A 124 -9.17 7.87 -7.22
CA ASN A 124 -8.79 6.84 -8.19
C ASN A 124 -7.29 6.54 -8.22
N VAL A 125 -6.47 7.33 -7.52
CA VAL A 125 -5.06 7.04 -7.25
C VAL A 125 -4.80 7.32 -5.77
N LEU A 126 -4.50 6.26 -5.02
CA LEU A 126 -4.14 6.34 -3.60
C LEU A 126 -2.64 6.51 -3.41
N SER A 127 -1.87 5.77 -4.21
CA SER A 127 -0.41 5.82 -4.22
C SER A 127 0.13 5.39 -5.56
N PHE A 128 1.38 5.72 -5.84
CA PHE A 128 2.14 5.08 -6.90
C PHE A 128 3.56 4.81 -6.42
N GLY A 129 4.22 3.81 -7.00
CA GLY A 129 5.65 3.64 -6.79
C GLY A 129 6.39 3.48 -8.09
N ILE A 130 7.57 4.07 -8.17
CA ILE A 130 8.37 4.13 -9.38
C ILE A 130 9.84 3.84 -9.06
N CYS A 131 10.48 3.09 -9.94
CA CYS A 131 11.89 2.72 -9.85
C CYS A 131 12.72 3.25 -11.01
N GLU A 132 14.04 3.33 -10.83
CA GLU A 132 15.00 3.62 -11.91
C GLU A 132 14.91 2.59 -13.04
N SER A 133 14.62 1.33 -12.69
CA SER A 133 14.35 0.23 -13.62
C SER A 133 13.04 0.38 -14.43
N LYS A 134 12.32 1.49 -14.27
CA LYS A 134 11.01 1.78 -14.88
C LYS A 134 9.90 0.82 -14.45
N GLN A 135 10.09 0.09 -13.34
CA GLN A 135 8.98 -0.56 -12.65
C GLN A 135 8.04 0.50 -12.09
N LEU A 136 6.75 0.39 -12.40
CA LEU A 136 5.72 1.31 -11.95
C LEU A 136 4.52 0.54 -11.41
N TYR A 137 4.11 0.86 -10.19
CA TYR A 137 2.80 0.47 -9.69
C TYR A 137 1.95 1.68 -9.37
N ILE A 138 0.64 1.54 -9.52
CA ILE A 138 -0.36 2.52 -9.09
C ILE A 138 -1.39 1.77 -8.24
N GLN A 139 -1.54 2.16 -6.99
CA GLN A 139 -2.60 1.66 -6.13
C GLN A 139 -3.86 2.52 -6.35
N VAL A 140 -4.92 1.88 -6.81
CA VAL A 140 -6.16 2.57 -7.19
C VAL A 140 -7.25 2.48 -6.13
N LYS A 141 -7.19 1.45 -5.27
CA LYS A 141 -8.23 1.20 -4.26
C LYS A 141 -7.69 0.30 -3.14
N ASN A 142 -8.24 0.49 -1.94
CA ASN A 142 -8.17 -0.48 -0.85
C ASN A 142 -9.59 -0.83 -0.40
N GLU A 143 -9.91 -2.12 -0.37
CA GLU A 143 -11.21 -2.64 0.06
C GLU A 143 -11.06 -3.31 1.43
N LYS A 144 -11.90 -2.93 2.39
CA LYS A 144 -11.98 -3.65 3.68
C LYS A 144 -12.65 -5.00 3.46
N ALA A 145 -12.00 -6.07 3.94
CA ALA A 145 -12.49 -7.45 3.82
C ALA A 145 -12.92 -8.09 5.16
N GLY A 146 -12.92 -7.33 6.26
CA GLY A 146 -13.27 -7.80 7.61
C GLY A 146 -12.03 -8.12 8.45
N ASP A 147 -12.15 -8.14 9.79
CA ASP A 147 -11.10 -8.60 10.72
C ASP A 147 -9.68 -8.04 10.49
N GLY A 148 -9.57 -6.76 10.15
CA GLY A 148 -8.28 -6.12 9.85
C GLY A 148 -7.69 -6.49 8.49
N LEU A 149 -8.40 -7.26 7.66
CA LEU A 149 -8.03 -7.58 6.29
C LEU A 149 -8.41 -6.46 5.32
N TYR A 150 -7.48 -6.21 4.40
CA TYR A 150 -7.60 -5.24 3.31
C TYR A 150 -7.16 -5.87 2.01
N ILE A 151 -7.90 -5.60 0.93
CA ILE A 151 -7.54 -5.98 -0.42
C ILE A 151 -7.08 -4.73 -1.16
N SER A 152 -5.82 -4.71 -1.54
CA SER A 152 -5.21 -3.67 -2.35
C SER A 152 -5.41 -3.97 -3.83
N HIS A 153 -5.88 -2.97 -4.57
CA HIS A 153 -6.03 -3.01 -6.02
C HIS A 153 -4.90 -2.21 -6.65
N GLU A 154 -4.07 -2.88 -7.46
CA GLU A 154 -2.87 -2.28 -8.03
C GLU A 154 -2.75 -2.55 -9.53
N LEU A 155 -2.32 -1.53 -10.27
CA LEU A 155 -1.96 -1.60 -11.68
C LEU A 155 -0.43 -1.60 -11.78
N LEU A 156 0.14 -2.55 -12.52
CA LEU A 156 1.58 -2.86 -12.49
C LEU A 156 2.13 -2.89 -13.92
N TRP A 157 3.19 -2.13 -14.17
CA TRP A 157 3.91 -2.10 -15.45
C TRP A 157 5.38 -2.41 -15.26
N ASN A 158 5.95 -3.16 -16.21
CA ASN A 158 7.34 -3.63 -16.19
C ASN A 158 7.69 -4.49 -14.96
N TYR A 159 6.68 -5.07 -14.32
CA TYR A 159 6.86 -6.01 -13.22
C TYR A 159 7.02 -7.43 -13.73
N THR A 160 8.04 -8.12 -13.23
CA THR A 160 8.11 -9.57 -13.28
C THR A 160 7.54 -10.10 -11.97
N MET A 161 6.44 -10.84 -12.03
CA MET A 161 5.84 -11.41 -10.81
C MET A 161 6.74 -12.51 -10.25
N GLY A 162 7.49 -12.17 -9.21
CA GLY A 162 8.14 -13.12 -8.32
C GLY A 162 7.24 -13.48 -7.12
N ARG A 163 7.77 -14.23 -6.16
CA ARG A 163 7.11 -14.39 -4.85
C ARG A 163 7.10 -13.04 -4.15
N ASP A 164 5.93 -12.43 -4.05
CA ASP A 164 5.75 -11.13 -3.39
C ASP A 164 5.44 -11.33 -1.90
N TYR A 165 6.45 -11.12 -1.05
CA TYR A 165 6.31 -11.24 0.41
C TYR A 165 5.47 -10.13 1.05
N LYS A 166 5.04 -9.11 0.28
CA LYS A 166 4.19 -8.02 0.76
C LYS A 166 2.74 -8.45 1.04
N TYR A 167 2.32 -9.58 0.47
CA TYR A 167 0.94 -10.05 0.53
C TYR A 167 0.87 -11.48 1.06
N ASP A 168 -0.11 -11.72 1.93
CA ASP A 168 -0.42 -13.07 2.40
C ASP A 168 -1.00 -13.92 1.27
N ASN A 169 -1.76 -13.29 0.36
CA ASN A 169 -2.35 -13.92 -0.81
C ASN A 169 -2.57 -12.87 -1.92
N ASN A 170 -2.48 -13.27 -3.19
CA ASN A 170 -2.74 -12.39 -4.31
C ASN A 170 -3.39 -13.12 -5.49
N ARG A 171 -4.07 -12.34 -6.34
CA ARG A 171 -4.61 -12.76 -7.63
C ARG A 171 -4.29 -11.67 -8.64
N ASP A 172 -3.99 -12.05 -9.87
CA ASP A 172 -3.71 -11.08 -10.92
C ASP A 172 -4.34 -11.45 -12.26
N SER A 173 -4.35 -10.48 -13.16
CA SER A 173 -4.76 -10.63 -14.54
C SER A 173 -4.02 -9.65 -15.42
N LEU A 174 -3.58 -10.10 -16.60
CA LEU A 174 -3.05 -9.21 -17.62
C LEU A 174 -4.21 -8.44 -18.25
N ILE A 175 -4.17 -7.12 -18.12
CA ILE A 175 -5.05 -6.18 -18.80
C ILE A 175 -4.20 -5.33 -19.75
N GLY A 176 -4.82 -4.67 -20.74
CA GLY A 176 -4.14 -4.11 -21.93
C GLY A 176 -2.80 -3.36 -21.69
N ASP A 177 -2.01 -3.25 -22.75
CA ASP A 177 -0.69 -2.58 -22.77
C ASP A 177 0.31 -3.11 -21.73
N ASN A 178 0.36 -4.44 -21.59
CA ASN A 178 1.25 -5.13 -20.65
C ASN A 178 1.07 -4.69 -19.18
N CYS A 179 -0.14 -4.27 -18.81
CA CYS A 179 -0.47 -3.91 -17.44
C CYS A 179 -0.98 -5.14 -16.69
N ILE A 180 -0.43 -5.42 -15.52
CA ILE A 180 -0.99 -6.45 -14.63
C ILE A 180 -1.90 -5.75 -13.62
N TYR A 181 -3.17 -6.14 -13.56
CA TYR A 181 -4.06 -5.76 -12.46
C TYR A 181 -3.94 -6.83 -11.39
N ARG A 182 -3.44 -6.44 -10.21
CA ARG A 182 -3.32 -7.29 -9.02
C ARG A 182 -4.32 -6.91 -7.93
N LEU A 183 -4.88 -7.93 -7.31
CA LEU A 183 -5.55 -7.90 -6.01
C LEU A 183 -4.60 -8.52 -4.98
N GLY A 184 -4.24 -7.79 -3.94
CA GLY A 184 -3.34 -8.27 -2.89
C GLY A 184 -3.93 -8.13 -1.50
N LEU A 185 -4.01 -9.23 -0.75
CA LEU A 185 -4.52 -9.26 0.62
C LEU A 185 -3.42 -8.85 1.60
N ARG A 186 -3.72 -7.90 2.47
CA ARG A 186 -2.91 -7.56 3.64
C ARG A 186 -3.76 -7.61 4.89
N GLU A 187 -3.13 -7.94 6.00
CA GLU A 187 -3.70 -7.84 7.33
C GLU A 187 -3.02 -6.67 8.04
N GLU A 188 -3.78 -5.68 8.49
CA GLU A 188 -3.26 -4.60 9.33
C GLU A 188 -3.64 -4.85 10.78
N HIS A 189 -2.66 -4.72 11.66
CA HIS A 189 -2.85 -4.82 13.10
C HIS A 189 -2.97 -3.40 13.67
N GLY A 190 -4.01 -3.14 14.47
CA GLY A 190 -4.13 -1.88 15.20
C GLY A 190 -2.88 -1.67 16.07
N HIS A 191 -2.24 -0.51 15.92
CA HIS A 191 -1.17 -0.03 16.78
C HIS A 191 -1.70 0.41 18.16
#